data_AF-A0A1N6MXE9-F1
#
_entry.id   AF-A0A1N6MXE9-F1
#
_cell.length_a   1.000
_cell.length_b   1.000
_cell.length_c   1.000
_cell.angle_alpha   90.00
_cell.angle_beta   90.00
_cell.angle_gamma   90.00
#
_symmetry.space_group_name_H-M   'P 1'
#
loop_
_entity.id
_entity.type
_entity.pdbx_description
1 polymer ?
#
loop_
_entity_poly.entity_id
_entity_poly.type
_entity_poly.pdbx_seq_one_letter_code
_entity_poly.pdbx_strand_id
1 'polypeptide(L)'
;MEKTWPDIKFNLLTFRVLDPFYKLVSENKVGEIYKASALEHFKYRKKSFDCDDFCFVYKAQASKEAYINDENFGYAIGIILGFRRKSAHSVNIYIDRDLKVKIIEPQNGNIINAEDWDYTPYYVLM
;
A
#
# COMPACT_ATOMS: atom_id res chain seq x y z
N MET A 1 22.97 6.20 5.84
CA MET A 1 21.59 5.85 5.51
C MET A 1 20.86 5.61 6.82
N GLU A 2 20.11 6.60 7.29
CA GLU A 2 19.18 6.38 8.40
C GLU A 2 18.09 5.42 7.91
N LYS A 3 17.74 4.45 8.76
CA LYS A 3 16.85 3.35 8.37
C LYS A 3 15.42 3.86 8.17
N THR A 4 14.75 3.28 7.18
CA THR A 4 13.33 3.40 6.83
C THR A 4 12.41 2.92 7.97
N TRP A 5 12.34 3.66 9.07
CA TRP A 5 11.76 3.29 10.38
C TRP A 5 12.68 2.42 11.26
N PRO A 6 13.72 3.01 11.90
CA PRO A 6 14.83 2.26 12.50
C PRO A 6 14.48 1.34 13.67
N ASP A 7 13.38 1.63 14.38
CA ASP A 7 13.09 1.04 15.69
C ASP A 7 11.75 0.27 15.75
N ILE A 8 11.13 0.02 14.61
CA ILE A 8 9.83 -0.66 14.58
C ILE A 8 10.02 -2.17 14.69
N LYS A 9 9.46 -2.74 15.77
CA LYS A 9 9.37 -4.20 15.95
C LYS A 9 8.04 -4.67 15.43
N PHE A 10 8.06 -5.26 14.23
CA PHE A 10 6.92 -6.02 13.75
C PHE A 10 6.94 -7.43 14.35
N ASN A 11 5.77 -7.92 14.75
CA ASN A 11 5.56 -9.32 15.10
C ASN A 11 4.47 -9.93 14.21
N LEU A 12 4.20 -11.23 14.44
CA LEU A 12 3.07 -12.00 13.93
C LEU A 12 1.83 -11.12 13.70
N LEU A 13 1.41 -10.45 14.77
CA LEU A 13 0.15 -9.74 14.88
C LEU A 13 0.09 -8.44 14.08
N THR A 14 1.23 -7.79 13.87
CA THR A 14 1.34 -6.47 13.23
C THR A 14 1.87 -6.53 11.80
N PHE A 15 2.44 -7.66 11.37
CA PHE A 15 2.91 -7.87 10.00
C PHE A 15 2.30 -9.17 9.47
N ARG A 16 1.26 -9.04 8.66
CA ARG A 16 0.53 -10.15 8.05
C ARG A 16 0.98 -10.31 6.62
N VAL A 17 1.53 -11.49 6.34
CA VAL A 17 1.84 -11.93 4.98
C VAL A 17 0.83 -13.03 4.65
N LEU A 18 0.00 -12.80 3.64
CA LEU A 18 -1.04 -13.74 3.26
C LEU A 18 -0.54 -14.85 2.32
N ASP A 19 0.53 -14.59 1.56
CA ASP A 19 1.11 -15.52 0.60
C ASP A 19 2.63 -15.64 0.75
N PRO A 20 3.24 -16.81 0.50
CA PRO A 20 4.69 -16.97 0.63
C PRO A 20 5.48 -16.26 -0.50
N PHE A 21 4.83 -15.92 -1.62
CA PHE A 21 5.47 -15.35 -2.80
C PHE A 21 4.63 -14.21 -3.38
N TYR A 22 5.30 -13.15 -3.83
CA TYR A 22 4.68 -12.00 -4.49
C TYR A 22 5.49 -11.57 -5.72
N LYS A 23 4.79 -10.98 -6.69
CA LYS A 23 5.40 -10.36 -7.88
C LYS A 23 5.75 -8.91 -7.60
N LEU A 24 7.04 -8.56 -7.74
CA LEU A 24 7.49 -7.16 -7.67
C LEU A 24 6.86 -6.32 -8.79
N VAL A 25 6.53 -5.06 -8.47
CA VAL A 25 5.83 -4.16 -9.39
C VAL A 25 6.70 -2.98 -9.80
N SER A 26 6.50 -2.44 -11.00
CA SER A 26 7.09 -1.15 -11.38
C SER A 26 6.19 -0.01 -10.92
N GLU A 27 6.77 1.17 -10.74
CA GLU A 27 6.00 2.39 -10.44
C GLU A 27 4.95 2.70 -11.52
N ASN A 28 5.29 2.46 -12.80
CA ASN A 28 4.33 2.58 -13.90
C ASN A 28 3.11 1.64 -13.70
N LYS A 29 3.35 0.37 -13.31
CA LYS A 29 2.25 -0.58 -13.06
C LYS A 29 1.40 -0.14 -11.87
N VAL A 30 2.01 0.37 -10.81
CA VAL A 30 1.31 0.94 -9.64
C VAL A 30 0.41 2.11 -10.05
N GLY A 31 0.90 3.01 -10.93
CA GLY A 31 0.12 4.10 -11.50
C GLY A 31 -1.01 3.65 -12.43
N GLU A 32 -0.77 2.63 -13.27
CA GLU A 32 -1.80 2.01 -14.12
C GLU A 32 -2.94 1.43 -13.28
N ILE A 33 -2.62 0.66 -12.22
CA ILE A 33 -3.59 0.10 -11.28
C ILE A 33 -4.41 1.22 -10.62
N TYR A 34 -3.77 2.34 -10.26
CA TYR A 34 -4.47 3.49 -9.66
C TYR A 34 -5.46 4.12 -10.63
N LYS A 35 -5.10 4.27 -11.89
CA LYS A 35 -6.03 4.78 -12.91
C LYS A 35 -7.17 3.80 -13.17
N ALA A 36 -6.86 2.50 -13.24
CA ALA A 36 -7.85 1.45 -13.42
C ALA A 36 -8.85 1.32 -12.25
N SER A 37 -8.46 1.71 -11.03
CA SER A 37 -9.35 1.66 -9.87
C SER A 37 -10.38 2.79 -9.82
N ALA A 38 -10.24 3.80 -10.68
CA ALA A 38 -11.08 5.00 -10.74
C ALA A 38 -11.15 5.81 -9.42
N LEU A 39 -10.23 5.57 -8.48
CA LEU A 39 -10.23 6.20 -7.16
C LEU A 39 -10.08 7.74 -7.22
N GLU A 40 -9.50 8.28 -8.28
CA GLU A 40 -9.41 9.73 -8.51
C GLU A 40 -10.77 10.43 -8.62
N HIS A 41 -11.86 9.69 -8.86
CA HIS A 41 -13.22 10.20 -8.93
C HIS A 41 -13.97 10.13 -7.59
N PHE A 42 -13.38 9.50 -6.57
CA PHE A 42 -13.99 9.37 -5.26
C PHE A 42 -13.54 10.50 -4.34
N LYS A 43 -14.44 10.91 -3.44
CA LYS A 43 -14.15 11.90 -2.41
C LYS A 43 -14.17 11.22 -1.06
N TYR A 44 -13.18 11.56 -0.24
CA TYR A 44 -13.14 11.19 1.17
C TYR A 44 -14.44 11.58 1.89
N ARG A 45 -15.01 10.63 2.62
CA ARG A 45 -16.15 10.83 3.51
C ARG A 45 -15.89 10.12 4.82
N LYS A 46 -15.61 10.90 5.86
CA LYS A 46 -15.39 10.43 7.23
C LYS A 46 -16.37 9.29 7.62
N LYS A 47 -15.85 8.12 8.03
CA LYS A 47 -16.58 6.90 8.42
C LYS A 47 -17.34 6.12 7.34
N SER A 48 -17.48 6.63 6.12
CA SER A 48 -18.29 5.97 5.07
C SER A 48 -17.54 5.70 3.77
N PHE A 49 -16.42 6.38 3.57
CA PHE A 49 -15.42 6.13 2.55
C PHE A 49 -14.15 6.88 2.97
N ASP A 50 -13.45 6.35 3.96
CA ASP A 50 -12.25 6.97 4.51
C ASP A 50 -10.97 6.22 4.09
N CYS A 51 -9.84 6.51 4.73
CA CYS A 51 -8.52 6.14 4.20
C CYS A 51 -8.38 4.63 3.99
N ASP A 52 -9.04 3.81 4.81
CA ASP A 52 -8.96 2.35 4.73
C ASP A 52 -9.77 1.81 3.54
N ASP A 53 -10.95 2.37 3.27
CA ASP A 53 -11.79 2.04 2.12
C ASP A 53 -11.04 2.25 0.80
N PHE A 54 -10.33 3.39 0.66
CA PHE A 54 -9.47 3.64 -0.51
C PHE A 54 -8.39 2.55 -0.65
N CYS A 55 -7.77 2.13 0.46
CA CYS A 55 -6.74 1.11 0.46
C CYS A 55 -7.27 -0.26 0.03
N PHE A 56 -8.46 -0.63 0.50
CA PHE A 56 -9.11 -1.89 0.14
C PHE A 56 -9.50 -1.92 -1.34
N VAL A 57 -10.07 -0.84 -1.87
CA VAL A 57 -10.42 -0.74 -3.30
C VAL A 57 -9.16 -0.84 -4.16
N TYR A 58 -8.09 -0.13 -3.79
CA TYR A 58 -6.82 -0.21 -4.53
C TYR A 58 -6.22 -1.62 -4.49
N LYS A 59 -6.16 -2.25 -3.30
CA LYS A 59 -5.64 -3.63 -3.17
C LYS A 59 -6.48 -4.63 -3.96
N ALA A 60 -7.80 -4.49 -3.95
CA ALA A 60 -8.69 -5.33 -4.75
C ALA A 60 -8.43 -5.18 -6.26
N GLN A 61 -8.25 -3.94 -6.75
CA GLN A 61 -7.89 -3.69 -8.15
C GLN A 61 -6.51 -4.28 -8.49
N ALA A 62 -5.52 -4.14 -7.61
CA ALA A 62 -4.19 -4.73 -7.82
C ALA A 62 -4.26 -6.26 -7.96
N SER A 63 -5.03 -6.93 -7.09
CA SER A 63 -5.24 -8.38 -7.20
C SER A 63 -5.95 -8.76 -8.50
N LYS A 64 -6.97 -8.00 -8.90
CA LYS A 64 -7.69 -8.24 -10.16
C LYS A 64 -6.75 -8.12 -11.37
N GLU A 65 -5.91 -7.08 -11.40
CA GLU A 65 -4.93 -6.85 -12.47
C GLU A 65 -3.89 -7.96 -12.56
N ALA A 66 -3.38 -8.46 -11.42
CA ALA A 66 -2.41 -9.57 -11.42
C ALA A 66 -2.99 -10.81 -12.12
N TYR A 67 -4.22 -11.19 -11.80
CA TYR A 67 -4.86 -12.39 -12.36
C TYR A 67 -5.39 -12.20 -13.78
N ILE A 68 -5.79 -10.99 -14.18
CA ILE A 68 -6.10 -10.68 -15.59
C ILE A 68 -4.85 -10.82 -16.46
N ASN A 69 -3.69 -10.46 -15.93
CA ASN A 69 -2.40 -10.56 -16.63
C ASN A 69 -1.74 -11.93 -16.51
N ASP A 70 -2.43 -12.95 -15.99
CA ASP A 70 -1.93 -14.32 -15.79
C ASP A 70 -0.60 -14.37 -15.02
N GLU A 71 -0.45 -13.50 -14.01
CA GLU A 71 0.73 -13.51 -13.15
C GLU A 71 0.71 -14.74 -12.24
N ASN A 72 1.87 -15.41 -12.11
CA ASN A 72 2.02 -16.58 -11.24
C ASN A 72 1.80 -16.27 -9.75
N PHE A 73 1.94 -15.00 -9.35
CA PHE A 73 1.80 -14.53 -7.97
C PHE A 73 1.08 -13.18 -7.94
N GLY A 74 0.35 -12.91 -6.85
CA GLY A 74 -0.20 -11.58 -6.60
C GLY A 74 0.89 -10.51 -6.54
N TYR A 75 0.55 -9.28 -6.94
CA TYR A 75 1.48 -8.17 -6.82
C TYR A 75 1.86 -7.90 -5.37
N ALA A 76 3.12 -7.53 -5.13
CA ALA A 76 3.67 -7.15 -3.83
C ALA A 76 3.12 -5.77 -3.39
N ILE A 77 1.79 -5.69 -3.25
CA ILE A 77 1.01 -4.50 -2.91
C ILE A 77 0.12 -4.86 -1.71
N GLY A 78 0.38 -4.16 -0.61
CA GLY A 78 -0.31 -4.33 0.66
C GLY A 78 -1.02 -3.06 1.13
N ILE A 79 -1.40 -3.07 2.39
CA ILE A 79 -1.96 -1.95 3.14
C ILE A 79 -1.06 -1.74 4.37
N ILE A 80 -0.69 -0.49 4.63
CA ILE A 80 0.04 -0.10 5.84
C ILE A 80 -0.78 0.93 6.61
N LEU A 81 -0.92 0.71 7.92
CA LEU A 81 -1.59 1.61 8.85
C LEU A 81 -0.54 2.21 9.76
N GLY A 82 -0.64 3.52 9.95
CA GLY A 82 0.28 4.28 10.76
C GLY A 82 -0.42 5.30 11.62
N PHE A 83 0.29 5.77 12.64
CA PHE A 83 -0.22 6.74 13.58
C PHE A 83 0.75 7.93 13.69
N ARG A 84 0.20 9.15 13.73
CA ARG A 84 0.93 10.39 13.95
C ARG A 84 0.15 11.28 14.91
N ARG A 85 0.71 11.54 16.09
CA ARG A 85 0.11 12.35 17.17
C ARG A 85 -1.27 11.87 17.64
N LYS A 86 -2.35 12.30 16.99
CA LYS A 86 -3.75 11.94 17.28
C LYS A 86 -4.52 11.50 16.03
N SER A 87 -3.80 11.23 14.94
CA SER A 87 -4.36 10.82 13.65
C SER A 87 -3.84 9.45 13.27
N ALA A 88 -4.74 8.52 12.96
CA ALA A 88 -4.42 7.33 12.18
C ALA A 88 -4.48 7.68 10.68
N HIS A 89 -3.74 6.93 9.86
CA HIS A 89 -3.84 6.98 8.41
C HIS A 89 -3.50 5.62 7.82
N SER A 90 -4.06 5.31 6.68
CA SER A 90 -3.77 4.10 5.92
C SER A 90 -3.47 4.46 4.48
N VAL A 91 -2.47 3.77 3.93
CA VAL A 91 -2.03 3.91 2.54
C VAL A 91 -1.66 2.53 2.01
N ASN A 92 -1.49 2.41 0.70
CA ASN A 92 -0.98 1.17 0.13
C ASN A 92 0.55 1.19 0.10
N ILE A 93 1.15 0.08 0.52
CA ILE A 93 2.60 -0.15 0.51
C ILE A 93 2.93 -1.12 -0.62
N TYR A 94 4.06 -0.96 -1.28
CA TYR A 94 4.51 -1.91 -2.29
C TYR A 94 6.03 -2.07 -2.32
N ILE A 95 6.47 -3.18 -2.92
CA ILE A 95 7.89 -3.45 -3.17
C ILE A 95 8.15 -3.34 -4.66
N ASP A 96 9.03 -2.42 -5.04
CA ASP A 96 9.38 -2.22 -6.44
C ASP A 96 10.42 -3.23 -6.96
N ARG A 97 10.74 -3.15 -8.25
CA ARG A 97 11.71 -4.04 -8.90
C ARG A 97 13.15 -3.86 -8.40
N ASP A 98 13.46 -2.74 -7.75
CA ASP A 98 14.76 -2.45 -7.13
C ASP A 98 14.78 -2.85 -5.64
N LEU A 99 13.76 -3.61 -5.20
CA LEU A 99 13.55 -4.05 -3.82
C LEU A 99 13.42 -2.86 -2.85
N LYS A 100 12.91 -1.72 -3.32
CA LYS A 100 12.59 -0.57 -2.48
C LYS A 100 11.16 -0.64 -2.02
N VAL A 101 10.96 -0.28 -0.75
CA VAL A 101 9.63 -0.16 -0.15
C VAL A 101 9.11 1.23 -0.45
N LYS A 102 7.97 1.30 -1.11
CA LYS A 102 7.31 2.54 -1.52
C LYS A 102 5.87 2.57 -1.05
N ILE A 103 5.29 3.75 -1.04
CA ILE A 103 3.92 4.00 -0.65
C ILE A 103 3.21 4.74 -1.79
N ILE A 104 1.97 4.33 -2.06
CA ILE A 104 1.03 5.12 -2.87
C ILE A 104 -0.12 5.58 -1.98
N GLU A 105 -0.44 6.88 -2.05
CA GLU A 105 -1.63 7.46 -1.44
C GLU A 105 -2.84 7.20 -2.36
N PRO A 106 -3.71 6.22 -2.05
CA PRO A 106 -4.78 5.82 -2.96
C PRO A 106 -5.86 6.89 -3.14
N GLN A 107 -5.87 7.97 -2.34
CA GLN A 107 -6.79 9.09 -2.55
C GLN A 107 -6.38 10.01 -3.71
N ASN A 108 -5.09 10.07 -4.06
CA ASN A 108 -4.59 11.02 -5.07
C ASN A 108 -3.52 10.44 -6.02
N GLY A 109 -3.09 9.20 -5.80
CA GLY A 109 -2.11 8.50 -6.63
C GLY A 109 -0.66 8.94 -6.42
N ASN A 110 -0.38 9.80 -5.43
CA ASN A 110 0.99 10.25 -5.15
C ASN A 110 1.83 9.09 -4.61
N ILE A 111 3.07 9.00 -5.08
CA ILE A 111 4.01 7.93 -4.71
C ILE A 111 5.21 8.56 -4.02
N ILE A 112 5.62 7.96 -2.89
CA ILE A 112 6.79 8.36 -2.11
C ILE A 112 7.60 7.13 -1.68
N ASN A 113 8.85 7.33 -1.27
CA ASN A 113 9.57 6.28 -0.57
C ASN A 113 8.94 6.08 0.81
N ALA A 114 8.95 4.85 1.32
CA ALA A 114 8.34 4.56 2.61
C ALA A 114 9.03 5.29 3.78
N GLU A 115 10.33 5.59 3.67
CA GLU A 115 11.07 6.38 4.67
C GLU A 115 10.61 7.83 4.77
N ASP A 116 10.01 8.37 3.71
CA ASP A 116 9.48 9.73 3.66
C ASP A 116 8.05 9.81 4.21
N TRP A 117 7.47 8.69 4.69
CA TRP A 117 6.11 8.67 5.21
C TRP A 117 6.05 9.15 6.67
N ASP A 118 5.30 10.23 6.87
CA ASP A 118 5.16 10.98 8.13
C ASP A 118 4.53 10.21 9.31
N TYR A 119 4.12 8.96 9.12
CA TYR A 119 3.41 8.14 10.11
C TYR A 119 4.30 7.02 10.61
N THR A 120 4.22 6.72 11.92
CA THR A 120 4.83 5.51 12.48
C THR A 120 3.92 4.33 12.19
N PRO A 121 4.33 3.34 11.36
CA PRO A 121 3.49 2.18 11.10
C PRO A 121 3.32 1.30 12.33
N TYR A 122 2.11 0.77 12.51
CA TYR A 122 1.79 -0.19 13.56
C TYR A 122 1.16 -1.47 13.01
N TYR A 123 0.76 -1.48 11.74
CA TYR A 123 0.17 -2.66 11.09
C TYR A 123 0.46 -2.66 9.59
N VAL A 124 0.80 -3.82 9.05
CA VAL A 124 1.01 -4.07 7.62
C VAL A 124 0.29 -5.37 7.24
N LEU A 125 -0.44 -5.32 6.12
CA LEU A 125 -1.08 -6.46 5.48
C LEU A 125 -0.58 -6.56 4.03
N MET A 126 0.15 -7.62 3.72
CA MET A 126 0.62 -7.96 2.37
C MET A 126 -0.30 -8.96 1.72
#